data_AF-A0A5U3B777-F1
#
_entry.id   AF-A0A5U3B777-F1
#
_cell.length_a   1.000
_cell.length_b   1.000
_cell.length_c   1.000
_cell.angle_alpha   90.00
_cell.angle_beta   90.00
_cell.angle_gamma   90.00
#
_symmetry.space_group_name_H-M   'P 1'
#
loop_
_entity.id
_entity.type
_entity.pdbx_description
1 polymer ?
#
loop_
_entity_poly.entity_id
_entity_poly.type
_entity_poly.pdbx_seq_one_letter_code
_entity_poly.pdbx_strand_id
1 'polypeptide(L)'
;MNDEPLRPDPDRLLEQTPPPHRGKLKIFFGACAGVGKTWAMLAQAQRLRAQGLDVVIGVVETHGRKETAALLDGLTILPPKRHSHRGRQIRE
;
A
#
# COMPACT_ATOMS: atom_id res chain seq x y z
N MET A 1 7.04 15.98 50.60
CA MET A 1 6.51 14.76 49.98
C MET A 1 6.76 14.92 48.49
N ASN A 2 7.73 14.20 47.94
CA ASN A 2 8.01 14.24 46.49
C ASN A 2 6.95 13.38 45.80
N ASP A 3 5.93 14.02 45.24
CA ASP A 3 5.04 13.42 44.24
C ASP A 3 5.75 13.40 42.88
N GLU A 4 6.83 12.64 42.79
CA GLU A 4 7.44 12.33 41.50
C GLU A 4 6.71 11.10 40.92
N PRO A 5 6.02 11.23 39.78
CA PRO A 5 5.22 10.13 39.23
C PRO A 5 6.12 8.91 39.00
N LEU A 6 5.71 7.78 39.59
CA LEU A 6 6.43 6.51 39.50
C LEU A 6 6.70 6.20 38.03
N ARG A 7 7.98 6.19 37.63
CA ARG A 7 8.38 5.85 36.27
C ARG A 7 7.83 4.46 35.92
N PRO A 8 7.03 4.31 34.86
CA PRO A 8 6.48 3.02 34.47
C PRO A 8 7.60 2.06 34.07
N ASP A 9 7.39 0.79 34.39
CA ASP A 9 8.28 -0.32 34.02
C ASP A 9 8.31 -0.47 32.48
N PRO A 10 9.50 -0.38 31.83
CA PRO A 10 9.62 -0.51 30.38
C PRO A 10 9.11 -1.85 29.84
N ASP A 11 9.26 -2.95 30.59
CA ASP A 11 8.85 -4.27 30.11
C ASP A 11 7.32 -4.38 30.04
N ARG A 12 6.60 -3.78 31.00
CA ARG A 12 5.14 -3.69 30.97
C ARG A 12 4.61 -2.86 29.79
N LEU A 13 5.36 -1.85 29.34
CA LEU A 13 4.99 -1.06 28.17
C LEU A 13 5.20 -1.85 26.86
N LEU A 14 6.26 -2.66 26.82
CA LEU A 14 6.53 -3.58 25.70
C LEU A 14 5.45 -4.66 25.57
N GLU A 15 4.99 -5.24 26.68
CA GLU A 15 3.90 -6.24 26.70
C GLU A 15 2.56 -5.70 26.18
N GLN A 16 2.30 -4.40 26.34
CA GLN A 16 1.10 -3.75 25.82
C GLN A 16 1.18 -3.47 24.32
N THR A 17 2.36 -3.62 23.72
CA THR A 17 2.53 -3.41 22.28
C THR A 17 2.04 -4.66 21.54
N PRO A 18 1.04 -4.52 20.64
CA PRO A 18 0.63 -5.65 19.82
C PRO A 18 1.83 -6.17 19.02
N PRO A 19 1.95 -7.50 18.83
CA PRO A 19 3.06 -8.05 18.07
C PRO A 19 3.11 -7.43 16.68
N PRO A 20 4.31 -7.21 16.11
CA PRO A 20 4.46 -6.51 14.85
C PRO A 20 3.59 -7.18 13.77
N HIS A 21 2.60 -6.45 13.28
CA HIS A 21 1.71 -6.94 12.24
C HIS A 21 2.45 -6.90 10.90
N ARG A 22 2.89 -8.07 10.42
CA ARG A 22 3.53 -8.17 9.11
C ARG A 22 2.46 -8.19 8.02
N GLY A 23 2.56 -7.23 7.09
CA GLY A 23 1.73 -7.22 5.89
C GLY A 23 1.89 -8.50 5.05
N LYS A 24 0.87 -8.84 4.27
CA LYS A 24 0.88 -9.98 3.34
C LYS A 24 1.11 -9.50 1.91
N LEU A 25 2.04 -10.15 1.20
CA LEU A 25 2.25 -9.92 -0.23
C LEU A 25 1.39 -10.89 -1.05
N LYS A 26 0.51 -10.35 -1.89
CA LYS A 26 -0.24 -11.13 -2.89
C LYS A 26 0.32 -10.86 -4.27
N ILE A 27 0.74 -11.92 -4.97
CA ILE A 27 1.31 -11.83 -6.32
C ILE A 27 0.29 -12.33 -7.34
N PHE A 28 0.00 -11.50 -8.34
CA PHE A 28 -0.79 -11.90 -9.51
C PHE A 28 0.16 -12.34 -10.62
N PHE A 29 0.41 -13.65 -10.71
CA PHE A 29 1.34 -14.24 -11.67
C PHE A 29 0.67 -14.55 -13.01
N GLY A 30 1.43 -14.60 -14.10
CA GLY A 30 0.88 -14.93 -15.42
C GLY A 30 1.95 -15.20 -16.48
N ALA A 31 1.66 -16.16 -17.37
CA ALA A 31 2.64 -16.77 -18.27
C ALA A 31 3.18 -15.86 -19.39
N CYS A 32 2.42 -14.84 -19.79
CA CYS A 32 2.86 -13.90 -20.82
C CYS A 32 2.30 -12.47 -20.61
N ALA A 33 2.69 -11.54 -21.48
CA ALA A 33 2.13 -10.19 -21.50
C ALA A 33 0.67 -10.23 -21.97
N GLY A 34 -0.17 -9.36 -21.40
CA GLY A 34 -1.59 -9.26 -21.79
C GLY A 34 -2.55 -10.25 -21.13
N VAL A 35 -2.08 -11.25 -20.38
CA VAL A 35 -2.93 -12.24 -19.66
C VAL A 35 -3.81 -11.66 -18.55
N GLY A 36 -3.85 -10.35 -18.36
CA GLY A 36 -4.75 -9.70 -17.40
C GLY A 36 -4.23 -9.54 -15.96
N LYS A 37 -2.92 -9.67 -15.71
CA LYS A 37 -2.34 -9.51 -14.35
C LYS A 37 -2.76 -8.20 -13.67
N THR A 38 -2.55 -7.07 -14.33
CA THR A 38 -2.92 -5.75 -13.82
C THR A 38 -4.43 -5.63 -13.62
N TRP A 39 -5.22 -6.16 -14.56
CA TRP A 39 -6.68 -6.12 -14.46
C TRP A 39 -7.17 -6.91 -13.24
N ALA A 40 -6.67 -8.13 -13.03
CA ALA A 40 -7.04 -8.97 -11.89
C ALA A 40 -6.63 -8.34 -10.56
N MET A 41 -5.46 -7.69 -10.52
CA MET A 41 -4.99 -6.93 -9.36
C MET A 41 -5.95 -5.78 -9.03
N LEU A 42 -6.34 -4.97 -10.01
CA LEU A 42 -7.25 -3.84 -9.81
C LEU A 42 -8.68 -4.27 -9.50
N ALA A 43 -9.17 -5.35 -10.10
CA ALA A 43 -10.48 -5.92 -9.78
C ALA A 43 -10.53 -6.39 -8.30
N GLN A 44 -9.45 -7.00 -7.80
CA GLN A 44 -9.34 -7.34 -6.38
C GLN A 44 -9.25 -6.08 -5.50
N ALA A 45 -8.56 -5.02 -5.94
CA ALA A 45 -8.48 -3.76 -5.21
C ALA A 45 -9.87 -3.10 -5.06
N GLN A 46 -10.67 -3.06 -6.14
CA GLN A 46 -12.05 -2.58 -6.10
C GLN A 46 -12.93 -3.41 -5.16
N ARG A 47 -12.78 -4.74 -5.17
CA ARG A 47 -13.50 -5.62 -4.23
C ARG A 47 -13.15 -5.31 -2.76
N LEU A 48 -11.87 -5.07 -2.45
CA LEU A 48 -11.44 -4.72 -1.09
C LEU A 48 -11.96 -3.35 -0.67
N ARG A 49 -11.91 -2.36 -1.58
CA ARG A 49 -12.51 -1.04 -1.33
C ARG A 49 -14.01 -1.14 -1.07
N ALA A 50 -14.74 -1.94 -1.85
CA ALA A 50 -16.17 -2.17 -1.65
C ALA A 50 -16.50 -2.86 -0.31
N GLN A 51 -15.52 -3.56 0.28
CA GLN A 51 -15.61 -4.13 1.63
C GLN A 51 -15.25 -3.13 2.74
N GLY A 52 -14.95 -1.88 2.39
CA GLY A 52 -14.60 -0.83 3.34
C GLY A 52 -13.13 -0.80 3.75
N LEU A 53 -12.24 -1.53 3.07
CA LEU A 53 -10.81 -1.43 3.33
C LEU A 53 -10.24 -0.15 2.70
N ASP A 54 -9.29 0.46 3.39
CA ASP A 54 -8.48 1.55 2.84
C ASP A 54 -7.48 0.99 1.82
N VAL A 55 -7.72 1.31 0.54
CA VAL A 55 -6.95 0.79 -0.59
C VAL A 55 -6.33 1.97 -1.32
N VAL A 56 -5.00 1.96 -1.38
CA VAL A 56 -4.19 2.95 -2.10
C VAL A 56 -3.42 2.30 -3.24
N ILE A 57 -3.31 3.01 -4.35
CA ILE A 57 -2.46 2.65 -5.48
C ILE A 57 -1.15 3.43 -5.36
N GLY A 58 -0.04 2.70 -5.17
CA GLY A 58 1.30 3.28 -5.25
C GLY A 58 1.72 3.48 -6.71
N VAL A 59 1.69 2.40 -7.49
CA VAL A 59 2.03 2.42 -8.92
C VAL A 59 1.14 1.45 -9.70
N VAL A 60 0.77 1.83 -10.91
CA VAL A 60 -0.02 0.99 -11.82
C VAL A 60 0.29 1.34 -13.27
N GLU A 61 0.43 0.31 -14.10
CA GLU A 61 0.61 0.46 -15.54
C GLU A 61 -0.56 -0.18 -16.29
N THR A 62 -1.40 0.64 -16.92
CA THR A 62 -2.56 0.17 -17.70
C THR A 62 -2.19 -0.20 -19.14
N HIS A 63 -1.02 0.24 -19.61
CA HIS A 63 -0.56 0.14 -21.00
C HIS A 63 -1.63 0.58 -22.02
N GLY A 64 -2.39 1.63 -21.70
CA GLY A 64 -3.41 2.21 -22.58
C GLY A 64 -4.72 1.41 -22.67
N ARG A 65 -4.87 0.30 -21.93
CA ARG A 65 -6.12 -0.49 -21.92
C ARG A 65 -7.22 0.25 -21.16
N LYS A 66 -8.22 0.75 -21.90
CA LYS A 66 -9.34 1.54 -21.35
C LYS A 66 -10.09 0.84 -20.20
N GLU A 67 -10.42 -0.44 -20.37
CA GLU A 67 -11.12 -1.21 -19.34
C GLU A 67 -10.30 -1.40 -18.06
N THR A 68 -8.97 -1.51 -18.19
CA THR A 68 -8.07 -1.58 -17.03
C THR A 68 -7.96 -0.22 -16.34
N ALA A 69 -7.93 0.87 -17.11
CA ALA A 69 -7.90 2.23 -16.57
C ALA A 69 -9.19 2.59 -15.83
N ALA A 70 -10.35 2.15 -16.32
CA ALA A 70 -11.64 2.36 -15.65
C ALA A 70 -11.69 1.75 -14.23
N LEU A 71 -10.93 0.68 -13.97
CA LEU A 71 -10.83 0.12 -12.62
C LEU A 71 -10.06 1.01 -11.63
N LEU A 72 -9.44 2.09 -12.08
CA LEU A 72 -8.82 3.08 -11.18
C LEU A 72 -9.85 4.05 -10.58
N ASP A 73 -11.04 4.14 -11.16
CA ASP A 73 -12.04 5.10 -10.74
C ASP A 73 -12.45 4.88 -9.28
N GLY A 74 -12.26 5.94 -8.48
CA GLY A 74 -12.54 5.95 -7.05
C GLY A 74 -11.49 5.26 -6.16
N LEU A 75 -10.41 4.71 -6.71
CA LEU A 75 -9.24 4.30 -5.93
C LEU A 75 -8.35 5.51 -5.65
N THR A 76 -7.83 5.62 -4.43
CA THR A 76 -6.88 6.67 -4.07
C THR A 76 -5.52 6.35 -4.71
N ILE A 77 -4.98 7.28 -5.50
CA ILE A 77 -3.66 7.14 -6.14
C ILE A 77 -2.67 8.05 -5.42
N LEU A 78 -1.57 7.48 -4.93
CA LEU A 78 -0.52 8.24 -4.28
C LEU A 78 0.32 8.97 -5.34
N PRO A 79 0.65 10.26 -5.13
CA PRO A 79 1.53 10.98 -6.04
C PRO A 79 2.95 10.40 -5.94
N PRO A 80 3.63 10.16 -7.08
CA PRO A 80 5.03 9.74 -7.07
C PRO A 80 5.91 10.79 -6.41
N LYS A 81 6.79 10.35 -5.52
CA LYS A 81 7.82 11.16 -4.89
C LYS A 81 8.90 11.48 -5.90
N ARG A 82 9.35 12.74 -5.91
CA ARG A 82 10.40 13.21 -6.82
C ARG A 82 11.74 13.23 -6.08
N HIS A 83 12.73 12.55 -6.65
CA HIS A 83 14.07 12.47 -6.13
C HIS A 83 15.09 12.98 -7.14
N SER A 84 15.96 13.89 -6.71
CA SER A 84 17.14 14.27 -7.50
C SER A 84 18.26 13.28 -7.21
N HIS A 85 18.68 12.53 -8.21
CA HIS A 85 19.79 11.58 -8.12
C HIS A 85 20.73 11.75 -9.31
N ARG A 86 21.99 12.10 -9.03
CA ARG A 86 23.05 12.31 -10.05
C ARG A 86 22.63 13.27 -11.18
N GLY A 87 21.98 14.37 -10.82
CA GLY A 87 21.51 15.39 -11.78
C GLY A 87 20.28 14.98 -12.58
N ARG A 88 19.66 13.82 -12.30
CA ARG A 88 18.39 13.38 -12.91
C ARG A 88 17.27 13.41 -11.90
N GLN A 89 16.08 13.80 -12.34
CA GLN A 89 14.85 13.68 -11.55
C GLN A 89 14.24 12.28 -11.76
N ILE A 90 14.17 11.50 -10.68
CA ILE A 90 13.53 10.19 -10.61
C ILE A 90 12.17 10.37 -9.94
N ARG A 91 11.16 9.63 -10.41
CA ARG A 91 9.82 9.56 -9.79
C ARG A 91 9.63 8.14 -9.26
N GLU A 92 9.39 8.00 -7.96
CA GLU A 92 9.17 6.71 -7.26
C GLU A 92 7.95 6.74 -6.34
#